data_AF-X1JDF6-F1
#
_entry.id   AF-X1JDF6-F1
#
_cell.length_a   1.000
_cell.length_b   1.000
_cell.length_c   1.000
_cell.angle_alpha   90.00
_cell.angle_beta   90.00
_cell.angle_gamma   90.00
#
_symmetry.space_group_name_H-M   'P 1'
#
loop_
_entity.id
_entity.type
_entity.pdbx_description
1 polymer ?
#
loop_
_entity_poly.entity_id
_entity_poly.type
_entity_poly.pdbx_seq_one_letter_code
_entity_poly.pdbx_strand_id
1 'polypeptide(L)'
;YRIGHDRIFDHMMLDGLEDAYEPGRSMGTFGEDCAAKYQFTREQQDHFATTSAQRAVAATTSGAFDAEITPVTVASRKGEAVIRTDEAPGKVKLDKIPTLKPAFKKDGTITAASSSSISDGAAALVLMRASSAAERGLSPLARIVSHAVFAHEPSWFATAPIGATQKALARAGWSVQDV
;
A
#
# COMPACT_ATOMS: atom_id res chain seq x y z
N TYR A 1 6.84 -35.47 -10.10
CA TYR A 1 7.21 -35.82 -11.49
C TYR A 1 7.55 -37.29 -11.57
N ARG A 2 7.31 -37.93 -12.71
CA ARG A 2 7.60 -39.36 -12.90
C ARG A 2 9.10 -39.65 -12.84
N ILE A 3 9.93 -38.77 -13.43
CA ILE A 3 11.40 -38.71 -13.29
C ILE A 3 11.86 -37.35 -13.88
N GLY A 4 12.76 -36.61 -13.23
CA GLY A 4 13.24 -35.29 -13.70
C GLY A 4 13.22 -34.17 -12.66
N HIS A 5 13.88 -33.05 -12.96
CA HIS A 5 13.88 -31.83 -12.13
C HIS A 5 12.58 -31.04 -12.26
N ASP A 6 12.27 -30.25 -11.22
CA ASP A 6 11.18 -29.28 -11.27
C ASP A 6 11.47 -28.04 -10.40
N ARG A 7 10.61 -27.02 -10.48
CA ARG A 7 10.65 -25.77 -9.74
C ARG A 7 9.60 -25.73 -8.64
N ILE A 8 9.98 -25.19 -7.48
CA ILE A 8 9.04 -24.79 -6.44
C ILE A 8 8.80 -23.29 -6.61
N PHE A 9 7.53 -22.89 -6.68
CA PHE A 9 7.13 -21.49 -6.81
C PHE A 9 6.80 -20.89 -5.46
N ASP A 10 7.22 -19.65 -5.26
CA ASP A 10 6.78 -18.82 -4.13
C ASP A 10 5.41 -18.22 -4.48
N HIS A 11 4.37 -18.61 -3.74
CA HIS A 11 3.00 -18.15 -4.00
C HIS A 11 2.82 -16.64 -3.78
N MET A 12 3.55 -16.02 -2.85
CA MET A 12 3.46 -14.58 -2.62
C MET A 12 3.94 -13.82 -3.87
N MET A 13 5.03 -14.31 -4.48
CA MET A 13 5.50 -13.77 -5.75
C MET A 13 4.52 -14.09 -6.87
N LEU A 14 4.22 -15.37 -7.09
CA LEU A 14 3.43 -15.83 -8.24
C LEU A 14 2.01 -15.26 -8.27
N ASP A 15 1.32 -15.24 -7.11
CA ASP A 15 -0.10 -14.88 -7.06
C ASP A 15 -0.32 -13.38 -6.81
N GLY A 16 0.67 -12.67 -6.24
CA GLY A 16 0.50 -11.30 -5.76
C GLY A 16 1.46 -10.25 -6.33
N LEU A 17 2.67 -10.63 -6.75
CA LEU A 17 3.75 -9.66 -7.04
C LEU A 17 4.46 -9.89 -8.39
N GLU A 18 4.01 -10.88 -9.16
CA GLU A 18 4.47 -11.19 -10.51
C GLU A 18 3.38 -10.88 -11.51
N ASP A 19 3.76 -10.36 -12.68
CA ASP A 19 2.80 -10.08 -13.73
C ASP A 19 2.29 -11.36 -14.38
N ALA A 20 0.98 -11.43 -14.58
CA ALA A 20 0.34 -12.60 -15.16
C ALA A 20 0.57 -12.72 -16.68
N TYR A 21 1.01 -11.65 -17.35
CA TYR A 21 1.20 -11.61 -18.80
C TYR A 21 2.67 -11.75 -19.21
N GLU A 22 3.59 -11.32 -18.35
CA GLU A 22 5.04 -11.42 -18.50
C GLU A 22 5.64 -12.29 -17.37
N PRO A 23 5.67 -13.63 -17.52
CA PRO A 23 6.16 -14.54 -16.48
C PRO A 23 7.56 -14.20 -15.97
N GLY A 24 7.72 -14.16 -14.66
CA GLY A 24 8.93 -13.80 -13.94
C GLY A 24 9.15 -12.30 -13.76
N ARG A 25 8.28 -11.44 -14.31
CA ARG A 25 8.41 -9.99 -14.19
C ARG A 25 7.75 -9.48 -12.91
N SER A 26 8.57 -8.98 -11.98
CA SER A 26 8.05 -8.46 -10.70
C SER A 26 7.39 -7.08 -10.85
N MET A 27 6.40 -6.81 -9.99
CA MET A 27 5.66 -5.54 -9.96
C MET A 27 6.58 -4.31 -9.86
N GLY A 28 7.69 -4.42 -9.12
CA GLY A 28 8.64 -3.33 -8.95
C GLY A 28 9.32 -2.88 -10.25
N THR A 29 9.44 -3.76 -11.25
CA THR A 29 10.00 -3.38 -12.56
C THR A 29 9.09 -2.44 -13.35
N PHE A 30 7.77 -2.53 -13.20
CA PHE A 30 6.84 -1.56 -13.78
C PHE A 30 6.86 -0.23 -13.03
N GLY A 31 7.16 -0.27 -11.73
CA GLY A 31 7.48 0.93 -10.95
C GLY A 31 8.68 1.68 -11.55
N GLU A 32 9.74 0.96 -11.91
CA GLU A 32 10.91 1.54 -12.58
C GLU A 32 10.56 2.15 -13.95
N ASP A 33 9.72 1.48 -14.74
CA ASP A 33 9.25 2.02 -16.03
C ASP A 33 8.42 3.31 -15.84
N CYS A 34 7.59 3.36 -14.80
CA CYS A 34 6.85 4.55 -14.40
C CYS A 34 7.80 5.68 -14.00
N ALA A 35 8.78 5.40 -13.12
CA ALA A 35 9.78 6.35 -12.70
C ALA A 35 10.58 6.92 -13.89
N ALA A 36 10.99 6.06 -14.82
CA ALA A 36 11.69 6.49 -16.03
C ALA A 36 10.81 7.34 -16.95
N LYS A 37 9.55 6.93 -17.20
CA LYS A 37 8.62 7.65 -18.08
C LYS A 37 8.29 9.05 -17.58
N TYR A 38 8.08 9.21 -16.28
CA TYR A 38 7.73 10.48 -15.65
C TYR A 38 8.92 11.20 -15.03
N GLN A 39 10.13 10.66 -15.21
CA GLN A 39 11.40 11.25 -14.78
C GLN A 39 11.48 11.49 -13.26
N PHE A 40 10.90 10.59 -12.46
CA PHE A 40 11.02 10.64 -11.01
C PHE A 40 12.43 10.23 -10.58
N THR A 41 13.18 11.19 -10.02
CA THR A 41 14.56 10.93 -9.62
C THR A 41 14.63 10.09 -8.36
N ARG A 42 15.78 9.45 -8.13
CA ARG A 42 16.06 8.70 -6.90
C ARG A 42 15.89 9.58 -5.66
N GLU A 43 16.37 10.81 -5.72
CA GLU A 43 16.32 11.76 -4.61
C GLU A 43 14.87 12.15 -4.28
N GLN A 44 14.01 12.31 -5.28
CA GLN A 44 12.58 12.59 -5.06
C GLN A 44 11.88 11.42 -4.39
N GLN A 45 12.17 10.19 -4.84
CA GLN A 45 11.61 8.97 -4.26
C GLN A 45 12.08 8.77 -2.81
N ASP A 46 13.37 8.95 -2.54
CA ASP A 46 13.94 8.85 -1.20
C ASP A 46 13.40 9.95 -0.26
N HIS A 47 13.23 11.17 -0.77
CA HIS A 47 12.62 12.27 -0.01
C HIS A 47 11.17 11.96 0.36
N PHE A 48 10.39 11.43 -0.59
CA PHE A 48 9.01 11.01 -0.33
C PHE A 48 8.95 9.88 0.70
N ALA A 49 9.80 8.86 0.57
CA ALA A 49 9.91 7.75 1.52
C ALA A 49 10.28 8.23 2.93
N THR A 50 11.26 9.12 3.03
CA THR A 50 11.68 9.75 4.30
C THR A 50 10.53 10.51 4.95
N THR A 51 9.83 11.33 4.16
CA THR A 51 8.69 12.12 4.64
C THR A 51 7.54 11.21 5.11
N SER A 52 7.27 10.13 4.38
CA SER A 52 6.25 9.14 4.73
C SER A 52 6.58 8.46 6.06
N ALA A 53 7.81 7.97 6.23
CA ALA A 53 8.27 7.33 7.47
C ALA A 53 8.20 8.29 8.67
N GLN A 54 8.63 9.54 8.50
CA GLN A 54 8.53 10.56 9.56
C GLN A 54 7.09 10.84 9.98
N ARG A 55 6.17 10.99 9.02
CA ARG A 55 4.76 11.20 9.29
C ARG A 55 4.13 10.01 10.01
N ALA A 56 4.45 8.79 9.60
CA ALA A 56 3.96 7.58 10.24
C ALA A 56 4.46 7.47 11.69
N VAL A 57 5.76 7.68 11.94
CA VAL A 57 6.31 7.71 13.31
C VAL A 57 5.66 8.79 14.16
N ALA A 58 5.43 9.99 13.61
CA ALA A 58 4.76 11.07 14.31
C ALA A 58 3.30 10.71 14.66
N ALA A 59 2.55 10.16 13.70
CA ALA A 59 1.17 9.71 13.91
C ALA A 59 1.09 8.65 15.01
N THR A 60 1.94 7.61 14.96
CA THR A 60 2.05 6.60 16.01
C THR A 60 2.41 7.20 17.37
N THR A 61 3.40 8.08 17.42
CA THR A 61 3.86 8.70 18.69
C THR A 61 2.79 9.60 19.30
N SER A 62 1.99 10.27 18.47
CA SER A 62 0.90 11.14 18.91
C SER A 62 -0.37 10.39 19.31
N GLY A 63 -0.46 9.08 19.08
CA GLY A 63 -1.68 8.29 19.30
C GLY A 63 -2.76 8.49 18.23
N ALA A 64 -2.42 9.03 17.06
CA ALA A 64 -3.40 9.32 16.00
C ALA A 64 -4.11 8.06 15.49
N PHE A 65 -3.46 6.90 15.57
CA PHE A 65 -4.02 5.61 15.16
C PHE A 65 -4.73 4.85 16.28
N ASP A 66 -4.72 5.36 17.52
CA ASP A 66 -5.28 4.64 18.68
C ASP A 66 -6.78 4.38 18.54
N ALA A 67 -7.49 5.25 17.80
CA ALA A 67 -8.92 5.14 17.57
C ALA A 67 -9.30 4.09 16.50
N GLU A 68 -8.39 3.75 15.59
CA GLU A 68 -8.66 2.85 14.45
C GLU A 68 -8.02 1.46 14.60
N ILE A 69 -6.95 1.33 15.39
CA ILE A 69 -6.29 0.04 15.62
C ILE A 69 -7.01 -0.75 16.72
N THR A 70 -7.60 -1.88 16.34
CA THR A 70 -8.07 -2.89 17.30
C THR A 70 -6.90 -3.80 17.72
N PRO A 71 -6.57 -3.91 19.02
CA PRO A 71 -5.47 -4.77 19.47
C PRO A 71 -5.70 -6.26 19.14
N VAL A 72 -4.63 -6.93 18.72
CA VAL A 72 -4.60 -8.37 18.47
C VAL A 72 -3.75 -9.06 19.53
N THR A 73 -4.36 -9.96 20.31
CA THR A 73 -3.63 -10.78 21.29
C THR A 73 -3.13 -12.06 20.64
N VAL A 74 -1.82 -12.27 20.66
CA VAL A 74 -1.15 -13.47 20.14
C VAL A 74 -0.69 -14.32 21.30
N ALA A 75 -1.28 -15.50 21.46
CA ALA A 75 -0.89 -16.48 22.46
C ALA A 75 0.30 -17.32 21.98
N SER A 76 1.29 -17.51 22.86
CA SER A 76 2.45 -18.38 22.62
C SER A 76 2.73 -19.26 23.83
N ARG A 77 3.62 -20.25 23.67
CA ARG A 77 4.10 -21.09 24.80
C ARG A 77 4.77 -20.28 25.92
N LYS A 78 5.25 -19.07 25.63
CA LYS A 78 5.94 -18.18 26.59
C LYS A 78 5.00 -17.14 27.23
N GLY A 79 3.72 -17.16 26.88
CA GLY A 79 2.73 -16.16 27.31
C GLY A 79 2.08 -15.44 26.13
N GLU A 80 1.29 -14.43 26.45
CA GLU A 80 0.54 -13.63 25.47
C GLU A 80 1.26 -12.31 25.16
N ALA A 81 1.18 -11.87 23.92
CA ALA A 81 1.63 -10.55 23.48
C ALA A 81 0.45 -9.81 22.83
N VAL A 82 0.26 -8.55 23.21
CA VAL A 82 -0.78 -7.69 22.62
C VAL A 82 -0.13 -6.79 21.57
N ILE A 83 -0.55 -6.95 20.31
CA ILE A 83 -0.09 -6.16 19.18
C ILE A 83 -1.12 -5.07 18.91
N ARG A 84 -0.70 -3.80 18.97
CA ARG A 84 -1.58 -2.63 18.79
C ARG A 84 -0.89 -1.44 18.12
N THR A 85 0.24 -1.68 17.47
CA THR A 85 1.10 -0.63 16.92
C THR A 85 1.69 -1.12 15.61
N ASP A 86 1.62 -0.29 14.58
CA ASP A 86 2.30 -0.56 13.31
C ASP A 86 3.81 -0.60 13.53
N GLU A 87 4.39 -1.77 13.30
CA GLU A 87 5.80 -2.01 13.66
C GLU A 87 6.80 -1.47 12.63
N ALA A 88 6.39 -1.36 11.36
CA ALA A 88 7.31 -1.06 10.26
C ALA A 88 7.87 0.38 10.31
N PRO A 89 7.06 1.44 10.55
CA PRO A 89 7.56 2.82 10.54
C PRO A 89 8.70 3.06 11.55
N GLY A 90 8.60 2.51 12.76
CA GLY A 90 9.62 2.67 13.81
C GLY A 90 10.95 1.97 13.53
N LYS A 91 10.98 1.04 12.57
CA LYS A 91 12.19 0.29 12.18
C LYS A 91 12.98 0.98 11.06
N VAL A 92 12.42 2.02 10.43
CA VAL A 92 13.07 2.72 9.30
C VAL A 92 14.27 3.53 9.78
N LYS A 93 15.45 3.25 9.22
CA LYS A 93 16.67 4.03 9.45
C LYS A 93 16.79 5.12 8.40
N LEU A 94 16.29 6.31 8.70
CA LEU A 94 16.22 7.43 7.75
C LEU A 94 17.59 7.78 7.14
N ASP A 95 18.66 7.71 7.94
CA ASP A 95 20.04 7.97 7.49
C ASP A 95 20.55 6.95 6.45
N LYS A 96 19.93 5.76 6.39
CA LYS A 96 20.32 4.70 5.46
C LYS A 96 19.60 4.77 4.13
N ILE A 97 18.48 5.49 4.02
CA ILE A 97 17.66 5.53 2.81
C ILE A 97 18.48 5.87 1.55
N PRO A 98 19.33 6.93 1.53
CA PRO A 98 20.13 7.27 0.34
C PRO A 98 21.15 6.21 -0.05
N THR A 99 21.59 5.38 0.91
CA THR A 99 22.63 4.37 0.71
C THR A 99 22.09 3.03 0.17
N LEU A 100 20.77 2.88 0.12
CA LEU A 100 20.16 1.63 -0.31
C LEU A 100 20.39 1.39 -1.81
N LYS A 101 20.65 0.12 -2.12
CA LYS A 101 20.77 -0.35 -3.50
C LYS A 101 19.39 -0.45 -4.15
N PRO A 102 19.29 -0.26 -5.47
CA PRO A 102 18.08 -0.55 -6.21
C PRO A 102 17.59 -1.97 -5.97
N ALA A 103 16.28 -2.16 -5.83
CA ALA A 103 15.67 -3.43 -5.46
C ALA A 103 15.26 -4.28 -6.68
N PHE A 104 14.89 -3.65 -7.79
CA PHE A 104 14.22 -4.33 -8.91
C PHE A 104 15.00 -4.33 -10.22
N LYS A 105 15.92 -3.38 -10.40
CA LYS A 105 16.77 -3.25 -11.60
C LYS A 105 18.15 -2.78 -11.20
N LYS A 106 19.20 -3.30 -11.86
CA LYS A 106 20.61 -2.97 -11.54
C LYS A 106 20.89 -1.46 -11.50
N ASP A 107 20.41 -0.75 -12.51
CA ASP A 107 20.53 0.71 -12.63
C ASP A 107 19.17 1.41 -12.36
N GLY A 108 18.37 0.79 -11.49
CA GLY A 108 17.06 1.29 -11.08
C GLY A 108 17.15 2.42 -10.05
N THR A 109 16.00 2.99 -9.73
CA THR A 109 15.84 4.09 -8.76
C THR A 109 15.07 3.67 -7.52
N ILE A 110 14.24 2.63 -7.61
CA ILE A 110 13.41 2.17 -6.50
C ILE A 110 14.24 1.27 -5.58
N THR A 111 14.17 1.54 -4.28
CA THR A 111 14.85 0.79 -3.22
C THR A 111 13.84 0.14 -2.28
N ALA A 112 14.33 -0.67 -1.34
CA ALA A 112 13.51 -1.21 -0.27
C ALA A 112 12.88 -0.13 0.64
N ALA A 113 13.39 1.11 0.67
CA ALA A 113 12.78 2.19 1.43
C ALA A 113 11.73 2.97 0.62
N SER A 114 11.90 3.08 -0.69
CA SER A 114 10.95 3.78 -1.59
C SER A 114 9.90 2.86 -2.20
N SER A 115 9.82 1.61 -1.73
CA SER A 115 8.77 0.66 -2.03
C SER A 115 8.12 0.17 -0.74
N SER A 116 6.86 -0.27 -0.84
CA SER A 116 6.13 -0.85 0.29
C SER A 116 6.72 -2.21 0.69
N SER A 117 6.69 -2.50 1.99
CA SER A 117 7.03 -3.81 2.53
C SER A 117 5.95 -4.85 2.24
N ILE A 118 6.33 -6.13 2.33
CA ILE A 118 5.38 -7.20 2.56
C ILE A 118 4.89 -7.08 4.01
N SER A 119 3.57 -7.05 4.20
CA SER A 119 2.96 -6.75 5.50
C SER A 119 1.70 -7.57 5.71
N ASP A 120 1.44 -7.92 6.96
CA ASP A 120 0.26 -8.66 7.39
C ASP A 120 -0.69 -7.71 8.13
N GLY A 121 -1.98 -7.73 7.75
CA GLY A 121 -2.99 -6.88 8.38
C GLY A 121 -4.39 -7.14 7.82
N ALA A 122 -5.40 -6.64 8.54
CA ALA A 122 -6.79 -6.68 8.11
C ALA A 122 -7.51 -5.40 8.53
N ALA A 123 -8.47 -4.96 7.72
CA ALA A 123 -9.35 -3.83 8.00
C ALA A 123 -10.79 -4.17 7.59
N ALA A 124 -11.77 -3.66 8.31
CA ALA A 124 -13.19 -3.89 8.01
C ALA A 124 -14.02 -2.64 8.31
N LEU A 125 -15.10 -2.45 7.55
CA LEU A 125 -16.06 -1.36 7.72
C LEU A 125 -17.47 -1.94 7.75
N VAL A 126 -18.34 -1.40 8.61
CA VAL A 126 -19.77 -1.71 8.60
C VAL A 126 -20.47 -0.69 7.71
N LEU A 127 -21.06 -1.15 6.61
CA LEU A 127 -21.81 -0.30 5.69
C LEU A 127 -23.31 -0.42 5.96
N MET A 128 -23.99 0.73 5.89
CA MET A 128 -25.44 0.80 6.06
C MET A 128 -26.04 1.87 5.16
N ARG A 129 -27.30 1.69 4.75
CA ARG A 129 -28.08 2.78 4.17
C ARG A 129 -28.28 3.87 5.21
N ALA A 130 -28.17 5.13 4.81
CA ALA A 130 -28.39 6.28 5.70
C ALA A 130 -29.78 6.24 6.37
N SER A 131 -30.82 5.83 5.64
CA SER A 131 -32.17 5.66 6.19
C SER A 131 -32.24 4.64 7.32
N SER A 132 -31.63 3.46 7.13
CA SER A 132 -31.60 2.41 8.15
C SER A 132 -30.76 2.80 9.37
N ALA A 133 -29.70 3.59 9.18
CA ALA A 133 -28.94 4.14 10.30
C ALA A 133 -29.79 5.12 11.11
N ALA A 134 -30.55 6.01 10.44
CA ALA A 134 -31.44 6.97 11.08
C ALA A 134 -32.58 6.29 11.85
N GLU A 135 -33.25 5.27 11.27
CA GLU A 135 -34.29 4.48 11.93
C GLU A 135 -33.81 3.81 13.22
N ARG A 136 -32.51 3.45 13.27
CA ARG A 136 -31.87 2.79 14.41
C ARG A 136 -31.20 3.76 15.39
N GLY A 137 -31.25 5.07 15.13
CA GLY A 137 -30.57 6.07 15.96
C GLY A 137 -29.04 5.95 15.94
N LEU A 138 -28.46 5.36 14.89
CA LEU A 138 -27.01 5.23 14.73
C LEU A 138 -26.43 6.50 14.11
N SER A 139 -25.21 6.86 14.50
CA SER A 139 -24.46 7.99 13.94
C SER A 139 -23.35 7.49 12.99
N PRO A 140 -23.53 7.58 11.66
CA PRO A 140 -22.50 7.17 10.71
C PRO A 140 -21.26 8.06 10.80
N LEU A 141 -20.06 7.47 10.61
CA LEU A 141 -18.80 8.22 10.60
C LEU A 141 -18.61 9.04 9.32
N ALA A 142 -19.08 8.51 8.18
CA ALA A 142 -18.95 9.14 6.87
C ALA A 142 -20.03 8.62 5.91
N ARG A 143 -20.13 9.27 4.75
CA ARG A 143 -20.99 8.84 3.63
C ARG A 143 -20.14 8.57 2.40
N ILE A 144 -20.35 7.42 1.76
CA ILE A 144 -19.75 7.13 0.45
C ILE A 144 -20.48 8.00 -0.59
N VAL A 145 -19.82 9.05 -1.08
CA VAL A 145 -20.38 9.97 -2.07
C VAL A 145 -20.31 9.38 -3.48
N SER A 146 -19.16 8.82 -3.84
CA SER A 146 -18.95 8.13 -5.10
C SER A 146 -17.84 7.08 -4.94
N HIS A 147 -17.77 6.15 -5.88
CA HIS A 147 -16.63 5.27 -6.07
C HIS A 147 -16.47 5.00 -7.57
N ALA A 148 -15.27 4.64 -8.00
CA ALA A 148 -15.00 4.30 -9.39
C ALA A 148 -13.87 3.29 -9.50
N VAL A 149 -13.93 2.51 -10.58
CA VAL A 149 -12.85 1.63 -11.03
C VAL A 149 -12.37 2.10 -12.39
N PHE A 150 -11.08 1.92 -12.63
CA PHE A 150 -10.39 2.20 -13.89
C PHE A 150 -9.30 1.15 -14.09
N ALA A 151 -9.14 0.72 -15.34
CA ALA A 151 -8.10 -0.20 -15.76
C ALA A 151 -7.60 0.21 -17.14
N HIS A 152 -6.32 -0.04 -17.41
CA HIS A 152 -5.69 0.13 -18.71
C HIS A 152 -4.54 -0.88 -18.81
N GLU A 153 -3.55 -0.66 -19.68
CA GLU A 153 -2.49 -1.63 -19.93
C GLU A 153 -1.85 -2.13 -18.62
N PRO A 154 -1.71 -3.45 -18.41
CA PRO A 154 -1.20 -4.02 -17.15
C PRO A 154 0.14 -3.41 -16.71
N SER A 155 1.03 -3.15 -17.67
CA SER A 155 2.34 -2.56 -17.42
C SER A 155 2.31 -1.15 -16.85
N TRP A 156 1.15 -0.46 -16.91
CA TRP A 156 0.97 0.90 -16.44
C TRP A 156 0.04 1.00 -15.23
N PHE A 157 -0.16 -0.11 -14.49
CA PHE A 157 -1.04 -0.15 -13.31
C PHE A 157 -0.76 0.97 -12.28
N ALA A 158 0.50 1.40 -12.14
CA ALA A 158 0.89 2.47 -11.23
C ALA A 158 0.19 3.81 -11.51
N THR A 159 -0.32 4.01 -12.73
CA THR A 159 -1.06 5.22 -13.13
C THR A 159 -2.57 5.04 -13.20
N ALA A 160 -3.08 3.81 -13.05
CA ALA A 160 -4.52 3.54 -13.02
C ALA A 160 -5.30 4.34 -11.95
N PRO A 161 -4.72 4.64 -10.75
CA PRO A 161 -5.39 5.48 -9.77
C PRO A 161 -5.76 6.89 -10.26
N ILE A 162 -5.05 7.45 -11.26
CA ILE A 162 -5.35 8.76 -11.82
C ILE A 162 -6.74 8.73 -12.49
N GLY A 163 -6.98 7.75 -13.35
CA GLY A 163 -8.27 7.59 -14.04
C GLY A 163 -9.40 7.23 -13.08
N ALA A 164 -9.14 6.39 -12.08
CA ALA A 164 -10.12 6.06 -11.05
C ALA A 164 -10.53 7.30 -10.23
N THR A 165 -9.55 8.11 -9.81
CA THR A 165 -9.78 9.34 -9.04
C THR A 165 -10.56 10.37 -9.83
N GLN A 166 -10.16 10.65 -11.07
CA GLN A 166 -10.88 11.58 -11.95
C GLN A 166 -12.35 11.18 -12.15
N LYS A 167 -12.61 9.88 -12.36
CA LYS A 167 -13.96 9.34 -12.53
C LYS A 167 -14.78 9.40 -11.24
N ALA A 168 -14.16 9.14 -10.08
CA ALA A 168 -14.83 9.25 -8.78
C ALA A 168 -15.22 10.71 -8.46
N LEU A 169 -14.29 11.67 -8.67
CA LEU A 169 -14.55 13.09 -8.47
C LEU A 169 -15.66 13.60 -9.39
N ALA A 170 -15.61 13.28 -10.69
CA ALA A 170 -16.66 13.65 -11.64
C ALA A 170 -18.04 13.10 -11.24
N ARG A 171 -18.11 11.87 -10.73
CA ARG A 171 -19.36 11.28 -10.20
C ARG A 171 -19.86 11.96 -8.94
N ALA A 172 -18.95 12.46 -8.10
CA ALA A 172 -19.29 13.22 -6.91
C ALA A 172 -19.67 14.68 -7.22
N GLY A 173 -19.39 15.16 -8.43
CA GLY A 173 -19.48 16.58 -8.78
C GLY A 173 -18.42 17.43 -8.10
N TRP A 174 -17.26 16.85 -7.78
CA TRP A 174 -16.15 17.50 -7.10
C TRP A 174 -14.97 17.74 -8.03
N SER A 175 -14.12 18.69 -7.63
CA SER A 175 -12.78 18.94 -8.16
C SER A 175 -11.72 18.42 -7.19
N VAL A 176 -10.45 18.43 -7.62
CA VAL A 176 -9.32 18.05 -6.75
C VAL A 176 -9.19 19.04 -5.59
N GLN A 177 -9.57 20.30 -5.79
CA GLN A 177 -9.48 21.36 -4.78
C GLN A 177 -10.53 21.24 -3.67
N ASP A 178 -11.54 20.39 -3.84
CA ASP A 178 -12.57 20.14 -2.83
C ASP A 178 -12.16 19.09 -1.79
N VAL A 179 -10.95 18.51 -1.89
CA VAL A 179 -10.42 17.43 -1.05
C VAL A 179 -9.20 17.88 -0.26
#